data_AF-A0A5B2Z0S8-F1
#
_entry.id   AF-A0A5B2Z0S8-F1
#
_cell.length_a   1.000
_cell.length_b   1.000
_cell.length_c   1.000
_cell.angle_alpha   90.00
_cell.angle_beta   90.00
_cell.angle_gamma   90.00
#
_symmetry.space_group_name_H-M   'P 1'
#
loop_
_entity.id
_entity.type
_entity.pdbx_description
1 polymer ?
#
loop_
_entity_poly.entity_id
_entity_poly.type
_entity_poly.pdbx_seq_one_letter_code
_entity_poly.pdbx_strand_id
1 'polypeptide(L)'
;MVKLEDKIFILIFSKKVRVVDICRYTGLYEAMIYQLRNGQRKIENLTLKTARILEECYDHYESYGVISFDDITIALNKAEAKGIKP
;
A
#
# COMPACT_ATOMS: atom_id res chain seq x y z
N MET A 1 -17.03 5.83 -2.06
CA MET A 1 -15.94 5.44 -2.97
C MET A 1 -14.64 5.67 -2.21
N VAL A 2 -13.84 4.63 -1.99
CA VAL A 2 -12.55 4.75 -1.31
C VAL A 2 -11.58 5.50 -2.21
N LYS A 3 -10.81 6.45 -1.67
CA LYS A 3 -9.85 7.20 -2.48
C LYS A 3 -8.65 6.32 -2.84
N LEU A 4 -8.05 6.58 -3.99
CA LEU A 4 -6.88 5.85 -4.47
C LEU A 4 -5.74 5.89 -3.44
N GLU A 5 -5.53 7.03 -2.79
CA GLU A 5 -4.48 7.20 -1.78
C GLU A 5 -4.72 6.28 -0.57
N ASP A 6 -5.96 6.17 -0.10
CA ASP A 6 -6.33 5.31 1.02
C ASP A 6 -6.09 3.82 0.68
N LYS A 7 -6.46 3.41 -0.54
CA LYS A 7 -6.20 2.05 -1.04
C LYS A 7 -4.71 1.72 -1.03
N ILE A 8 -3.89 2.59 -1.62
CA ILE A 8 -2.44 2.40 -1.66
C ILE A 8 -1.88 2.41 -0.24
N PHE A 9 -2.32 3.34 0.61
CA PHE A 9 -1.87 3.43 1.98
C PHE A 9 -2.15 2.14 2.76
N ILE A 10 -3.36 1.60 2.66
CA ILE A 10 -3.73 0.32 3.29
C ILE A 10 -2.89 -0.83 2.73
N LEU A 11 -2.75 -0.95 1.41
CA LEU A 11 -1.95 -2.01 0.77
C LEU A 11 -0.50 -2.01 1.30
N ILE A 12 0.09 -0.82 1.42
CA ILE A 12 1.49 -0.65 1.83
C ILE A 12 1.64 -0.88 3.34
N PHE A 13 0.79 -0.28 4.18
CA PHE A 13 1.03 -0.18 5.62
C PHE A 13 0.26 -1.17 6.48
N SER A 14 -0.87 -1.74 6.02
CA SER A 14 -1.58 -2.80 6.78
C SER A 14 -0.69 -4.03 6.98
N LYS A 15 0.28 -4.26 6.09
CA LYS A 15 1.19 -5.42 6.05
C LYS A 15 0.48 -6.78 6.05
N LYS A 16 -0.81 -6.83 5.72
CA LYS A 16 -1.55 -8.08 5.52
C LYS A 16 -1.16 -8.76 4.20
N VAL A 17 -0.77 -7.96 3.20
CA VAL A 17 -0.15 -8.44 1.96
C VAL A 17 1.37 -8.38 2.09
N ARG A 18 2.07 -9.47 1.76
CA ARG A 18 3.54 -9.52 1.81
C ARG A 18 4.13 -8.72 0.64
N VAL A 19 5.33 -8.16 0.82
CA VAL A 19 6.00 -7.39 -0.26
C VAL A 19 6.17 -8.22 -1.52
N VAL A 20 6.61 -9.48 -1.37
CA VAL A 20 6.78 -10.41 -2.49
C VAL A 20 5.49 -10.62 -3.29
N ASP A 21 4.33 -10.65 -2.63
CA ASP A 21 3.04 -10.86 -3.29
C ASP A 21 2.59 -9.58 -4.02
N ILE A 22 2.84 -8.40 -3.44
CA ILE A 22 2.64 -7.11 -4.10
C ILE A 22 3.51 -7.03 -5.36
N CYS A 23 4.79 -7.36 -5.25
CA CYS A 23 5.75 -7.30 -6.36
C CYS A 23 5.43 -8.32 -7.46
N ARG A 24 5.01 -9.53 -7.10
CA ARG A 24 4.57 -10.54 -8.07
C ARG A 24 3.35 -10.07 -8.86
N TYR A 25 2.40 -9.40 -8.20
CA TYR A 25 1.21 -8.89 -8.87
C TYR A 25 1.52 -7.67 -9.75
N THR A 26 2.29 -6.73 -9.21
CA THR A 26 2.49 -5.39 -9.82
C THR A 26 3.68 -5.30 -10.77
N GLY A 27 4.62 -6.25 -10.72
CA GLY A 27 5.91 -6.16 -11.40
C GLY A 27 6.85 -5.09 -10.85
N LEU A 28 6.50 -4.45 -9.72
CA LEU A 28 7.31 -3.40 -9.10
C LEU A 28 8.44 -4.02 -8.27
N TYR A 29 9.57 -3.31 -8.18
CA TYR A 29 10.72 -3.76 -7.38
C TYR A 29 10.40 -3.74 -5.88
N GLU A 30 10.83 -4.79 -5.17
CA GLU A 30 10.67 -4.88 -3.71
C GLU A 30 11.24 -3.66 -2.99
N ALA A 31 12.40 -3.17 -3.44
CA ALA A 31 13.05 -1.98 -2.88
C ALA A 31 12.12 -0.76 -2.85
N MET A 32 11.28 -0.58 -3.87
CA MET A 32 10.31 0.53 -3.90
C MET A 32 9.25 0.39 -2.81
N ILE A 33 8.72 -0.83 -2.62
CA ILE A 33 7.72 -1.11 -1.58
C ILE A 33 8.33 -0.95 -0.18
N TYR A 34 9.58 -1.38 0.02
CA TYR A 34 10.30 -1.14 1.27
C TYR A 34 10.56 0.34 1.53
N GLN A 35 10.93 1.12 0.51
CA GLN A 35 11.11 2.56 0.65
C GLN A 35 9.81 3.25 1.09
N LEU A 36 8.67 2.86 0.53
CA LEU A 36 7.35 3.34 0.95
C LEU A 36 7.06 2.95 2.41
N ARG A 37 7.21 1.66 2.75
CA ARG A 37 6.95 1.13 4.12
C ARG A 37 7.82 1.75 5.20
N ASN A 38 8.98 2.28 4.84
CA ASN A 38 9.93 2.91 5.75
C ASN A 38 9.92 4.46 5.65
N GLY A 39 9.01 5.06 4.88
CA GLY A 39 8.90 6.51 4.76
C GLY A 39 10.05 7.18 4.00
N GLN A 40 10.94 6.39 3.40
CA GLN A 40 12.03 6.87 2.55
C GLN A 40 11.50 7.38 1.21
N ARG A 41 10.32 6.92 0.80
CA ARG A 41 9.55 7.41 -0.34
C ARG A 41 8.12 7.71 0.10
N LYS A 42 7.59 8.83 -0.36
CA LYS A 42 6.20 9.26 -0.14
C LYS A 42 5.26 8.68 -1.20
N ILE A 43 4.01 8.39 -0.84
CA ILE A 43 2.99 7.86 -1.77
C ILE A 43 2.67 8.91 -2.83
N GLU A 44 2.67 10.18 -2.44
CA GLU A 44 2.45 11.35 -3.29
C GLU A 44 3.54 11.52 -4.37
N ASN A 45 4.71 10.87 -4.17
CA ASN A 45 5.80 10.85 -5.14
C ASN A 45 5.72 9.64 -6.11
N LEU A 46 4.59 8.93 -6.14
CA LEU A 46 4.33 7.88 -7.13
C LEU A 46 3.82 8.48 -8.43
N THR A 47 4.24 7.90 -9.55
CA THR A 47 3.65 8.25 -10.84
C THR A 47 2.20 7.76 -10.87
N LEU A 48 1.33 8.43 -11.65
CA LEU A 48 -0.05 7.98 -11.85
C LEU A 48 -0.13 6.52 -12.34
N LYS A 49 0.82 6.09 -13.17
CA LYS A 49 0.92 4.70 -13.63
C LYS A 49 1.17 3.75 -12.46
N THR A 50 2.15 4.05 -11.62
CA THR A 50 2.46 3.23 -10.44
C THR A 50 1.31 3.21 -9.44
N ALA A 51 0.65 4.35 -9.24
CA ALA A 51 -0.51 4.47 -8.36
C ALA A 51 -1.67 3.58 -8.81
N ARG A 52 -2.02 3.59 -10.10
CA ARG A 52 -3.06 2.72 -10.66
C ARG A 52 -2.74 1.23 -10.51
N ILE A 53 -1.50 0.83 -10.78
CA ILE A 53 -1.07 -0.57 -10.61
C ILE A 53 -1.21 -1.02 -9.15
N LEU A 54 -0.90 -0.14 -8.19
CA LEU A 54 -1.07 -0.43 -6.77
C LEU A 54 -2.55 -0.43 -6.35
N GLU A 55 -3.38 0.44 -6.93
CA GLU A 55 -4.84 0.39 -6.75
C GLU A 55 -5.42 -0.94 -7.22
N GLU A 56 -5.07 -1.39 -8.44
CA GLU A 56 -5.52 -2.70 -8.96
C GLU A 56 -5.06 -3.86 -8.07
N CYS A 57 -3.86 -3.75 -7.50
CA CYS A 57 -3.35 -4.72 -6.53
C CYS A 57 -4.17 -4.71 -5.23
N TYR A 58 -4.52 -3.52 -4.73
CA TYR A 58 -5.43 -3.41 -3.58
C TYR A 58 -6.77 -4.06 -3.88
N ASP A 59 -7.42 -3.69 -4.99
CA ASP A 59 -8.75 -4.18 -5.37
C ASP A 59 -8.75 -5.70 -5.54
N HIS A 60 -7.66 -6.26 -6.08
CA HIS A 60 -7.45 -7.70 -6.13
C HIS A 60 -7.49 -8.33 -4.74
N TYR A 61 -6.63 -7.91 -3.81
CA TYR A 61 -6.58 -8.49 -2.46
C TYR A 61 -7.83 -8.19 -1.62
N GLU A 62 -8.52 -7.07 -1.89
CA GLU A 62 -9.82 -6.77 -1.30
C GLU A 62 -10.90 -7.75 -1.79
N SER A 63 -10.92 -8.07 -3.09
CA SER A 63 -11.89 -9.04 -3.64
C SER A 63 -11.74 -10.46 -3.07
N TYR A 64 -10.54 -10.81 -2.56
CA TYR A 64 -10.29 -12.07 -1.85
C TYR A 64 -10.46 -11.97 -0.32
N GLY A 65 -10.86 -10.80 0.21
CA GLY A 65 -11.03 -10.57 1.65
C GLY A 65 -9.72 -10.55 2.46
N VAL A 66 -8.58 -10.35 1.81
CA VAL A 66 -7.26 -10.31 2.48
C VAL A 66 -7.03 -8.96 3.16
N ILE A 67 -7.52 -7.89 2.54
CA ILE A 67 -7.52 -6.52 3.06
C ILE A 67 -8.89 -5.88 2.83
N SER A 68 -9.21 -4.82 3.57
CA SER A 68 -10.41 -4.01 3.33
C SER A 68 -10.17 -2.56 3.73
N PHE A 69 -11.12 -1.67 3.43
CA PHE A 69 -11.07 -0.28 3.88
C PHE A 69 -10.96 -0.15 5.42
N ASP A 70 -11.57 -1.07 6.17
CA ASP A 70 -11.55 -1.06 7.65
C ASP A 70 -10.12 -1.24 8.21
N ASP A 71 -9.17 -1.70 7.40
CA ASP A 71 -7.76 -1.81 7.76
C ASP A 71 -7.03 -0.47 7.82
N ILE A 72 -7.71 0.64 7.51
CA ILE A 72 -7.12 1.98 7.59
C ILE A 72 -6.54 2.27 8.97
N THR A 73 -7.23 1.92 10.06
CA THR A 73 -6.72 2.13 11.42
C THR A 73 -5.45 1.31 11.68
N ILE A 74 -5.38 0.08 11.16
CA ILE A 74 -4.18 -0.76 11.27
C ILE A 74 -3.02 -0.16 10.49
N ALA A 75 -3.29 0.32 9.28
CA ALA A 75 -2.31 0.98 8.43
C ALA A 75 -1.76 2.25 9.09
N LEU A 76 -2.63 3.09 9.65
CA LEU A 76 -2.28 4.32 10.39
C LEU A 76 -1.35 4.01 11.56
N ASN A 77 -1.75 3.09 12.45
CA ASN A 77 -0.94 2.71 13.62
C ASN A 77 0.46 2.20 13.21
N LYS A 78 0.56 1.44 12.11
CA LYS A 78 1.84 0.91 11.61
C LYS A 78 2.71 1.99 10.95
N ALA A 79 2.11 2.97 10.28
CA ALA A 79 2.81 4.11 9.70
C ALA A 79 3.33 5.04 10.81
N GLU A 80 2.51 5.35 11.82
CA GLU A 80 2.89 6.17 12.97
C GLU A 80 4.04 5.55 13.77
N ALA A 81 4.03 4.22 13.98
CA ALA A 81 5.14 3.50 14.61
C ALA A 81 6.48 3.61 13.84
N LYS A 82 6.44 4.08 12.59
CA LYS A 82 7.61 4.38 11.74
C LYS A 82 7.90 5.86 11.61
N GLY A 83 7.17 6.73 12.33
CA GLY A 83 7.28 8.19 12.20
C GLY A 83 6.73 8.73 10.88
N ILE A 84 5.94 7.93 10.16
CA ILE A 84 5.34 8.30 8.88
C ILE A 84 3.97 8.90 9.20
N LYS A 85 3.80 10.19 8.90
CA LYS A 85 2.50 10.85 8.98
C LYS A 85 1.73 10.60 7.67
N PRO A 86 0.44 10.25 7.74
CA PRO A 86 -0.43 10.15 6.56
C PRO A 86 -0.58 11.49 5.85
#